data_AF-A0A5K1JU31-F1
#
_entry.id   AF-A0A5K1JU31-F1
#
_cell.length_a   1.000
_cell.length_b   1.000
_cell.length_c   1.000
_cell.angle_alpha   90.00
_cell.angle_beta   90.00
_cell.angle_gamma   90.00
#
_symmetry.space_group_name_H-M   'P 1'
#
loop_
_entity.id
_entity.type
_entity.pdbx_description
1 polymer ?
#
loop_
_entity_poly.entity_id
_entity_poly.type
_entity_poly.pdbx_seq_one_letter_code
_entity_poly.pdbx_strand_id
1 'polypeptide(L)'
;MLVDAIRDPQVSWDSVQPQLRRDPRFVNSPLPMNQQLHLFHAYVSGLRDKHLASLHALFASHAPGLDTAFTALPVASLLSSLPATKLGYEVAQLEHEFEKWQRERTHEARLAFDQMLNENSFVEFWGRLGKIGGKGIDASIKYDDIGEDTEEDQVDMKALAKSVDLREMIKVLKASRTLHRIHVDMG
;
A
#
# COMPACT_ATOMS: atom_id res chain seq x y z
N MET A 1 -25.71 14.86 -17.89
CA MET A 1 -25.09 15.60 -19.02
C MET A 1 -23.65 15.17 -19.25
N LEU A 2 -22.64 15.59 -18.46
CA LEU A 2 -21.25 15.17 -18.70
C LEU A 2 -21.10 13.63 -18.68
N VAL A 3 -21.81 12.97 -17.77
CA VAL A 3 -21.91 11.50 -17.68
C VAL A 3 -22.40 10.83 -18.95
N ASP A 4 -23.29 11.50 -19.68
CA ASP A 4 -23.92 10.96 -20.89
C ASP A 4 -23.07 11.26 -22.14
N ALA A 5 -22.46 12.46 -22.17
CA ALA A 5 -21.75 13.00 -23.31
C ALA A 5 -20.29 12.56 -23.39
N ILE A 6 -19.63 12.34 -22.24
CA ILE A 6 -18.20 12.02 -22.16
C ILE A 6 -18.03 10.64 -21.54
N ARG A 7 -17.49 9.70 -22.31
CA ARG A 7 -17.19 8.34 -21.85
C ARG A 7 -15.71 7.97 -21.90
N ASP A 8 -14.92 8.80 -22.58
CA ASP A 8 -13.50 8.59 -22.78
C ASP A 8 -12.71 9.42 -21.75
N PRO A 9 -11.86 8.81 -20.93
CA PRO A 9 -11.09 9.49 -19.89
C PRO A 9 -9.87 10.28 -20.41
N GLN A 10 -9.57 10.23 -21.71
CA GLN A 10 -8.45 10.99 -22.33
C GLN A 10 -8.88 12.28 -23.01
N VAL A 11 -10.17 12.61 -23.01
CA VAL A 11 -10.65 13.80 -23.70
C VAL A 11 -10.19 15.09 -23.02
N SER A 12 -9.78 16.06 -23.84
CA SER A 12 -9.49 17.42 -23.38
C SER A 12 -10.73 18.31 -23.45
N TRP A 13 -10.76 19.37 -22.65
CA TRP A 13 -11.86 20.34 -22.67
C TRP A 13 -12.11 20.90 -24.08
N ASP A 14 -11.04 21.30 -24.77
CA ASP A 14 -11.12 21.89 -26.11
C ASP A 14 -11.67 20.91 -27.14
N SER A 15 -11.41 19.60 -26.99
CA SER A 15 -11.92 18.57 -27.90
C SER A 15 -13.43 18.36 -27.75
N VAL A 16 -13.97 18.45 -26.53
CA VAL A 16 -15.40 18.19 -26.25
C VAL A 16 -16.26 19.45 -26.32
N GLN A 17 -15.66 20.63 -26.14
CA GLN A 17 -16.37 21.89 -26.10
C GLN A 17 -17.32 22.12 -27.31
N PRO A 18 -16.93 21.84 -28.56
CA PRO A 18 -17.82 22.02 -29.71
C PRO A 18 -19.07 21.15 -29.66
N GLN A 19 -18.95 19.93 -29.11
CA GLN A 19 -20.06 19.00 -28.93
C GLN A 19 -20.95 19.43 -27.77
N LEU A 20 -20.36 19.81 -26.63
CA LEU A 20 -21.10 20.27 -25.45
C LEU A 20 -21.94 21.51 -25.76
N ARG A 21 -21.42 22.44 -26.57
CA ARG A 21 -22.17 23.63 -27.03
C ARG A 21 -23.41 23.33 -27.86
N ARG A 22 -23.59 22.10 -28.36
CA ARG A 22 -24.82 21.68 -29.04
C ARG A 22 -25.88 21.16 -28.07
N ASP A 23 -25.52 20.82 -26.82
CA ASP A 23 -26.47 20.34 -25.82
C ASP A 23 -27.16 21.55 -25.13
N PRO A 24 -28.49 21.69 -25.22
CA PRO A 24 -29.22 22.77 -24.55
C PRO A 24 -28.99 22.81 -23.03
N ARG A 25 -28.74 21.66 -22.39
CA ARG A 25 -28.46 21.57 -20.95
C ARG A 25 -27.12 22.19 -20.57
N PHE A 26 -26.18 22.25 -21.51
CA PHE A 26 -24.90 22.92 -21.33
C PHE A 26 -25.02 24.42 -21.62
N VAL A 27 -25.67 24.80 -22.73
CA VAL A 27 -25.82 26.19 -23.15
C VAL A 27 -26.67 27.00 -22.18
N ASN A 28 -27.74 26.41 -21.64
CA ASN A 28 -28.62 27.07 -20.68
C ASN A 28 -28.13 26.95 -19.23
N SER A 29 -26.90 26.48 -19.02
CA SER A 29 -26.34 26.36 -17.68
C SER A 29 -26.03 27.74 -17.09
N PRO A 30 -26.45 28.03 -15.84
CA PRO A 30 -26.09 29.28 -15.16
C PRO A 30 -24.64 29.28 -14.66
N LEU A 31 -23.90 28.18 -14.83
CA LEU A 31 -22.55 28.01 -14.28
C LEU A 31 -21.53 28.86 -15.06
N PRO A 32 -20.65 29.62 -14.38
CA PRO A 32 -19.52 30.28 -15.00
C PRO A 32 -18.56 29.29 -15.65
N MET A 33 -17.86 29.71 -16.71
CA MET A 33 -16.90 28.89 -17.46
C MET A 33 -15.87 28.18 -16.56
N ASN A 34 -15.33 28.86 -15.55
CA ASN A 34 -14.36 28.29 -14.63
C ASN A 34 -14.93 27.10 -13.82
N GLN A 35 -16.19 27.20 -13.40
CA GLN A 35 -16.87 26.10 -12.69
C GLN A 35 -17.17 24.93 -13.64
N GLN A 36 -17.58 25.22 -14.88
CA GLN A 36 -17.80 24.19 -15.89
C GLN A 36 -16.51 23.41 -16.17
N LEU A 37 -15.38 24.11 -16.31
CA LEU A 37 -14.07 23.52 -16.53
C LEU A 37 -13.62 22.67 -15.33
N HIS A 38 -13.82 23.18 -14.11
CA HIS A 38 -13.50 22.43 -12.89
C HIS A 38 -14.31 21.13 -12.80
N LEU A 39 -15.63 21.20 -13.02
CA LEU A 39 -16.50 20.02 -13.01
C LEU A 39 -16.12 19.01 -14.11
N PHE A 40 -15.71 19.49 -15.28
CA PHE A 40 -15.19 18.64 -16.35
C PHE A 40 -13.93 17.89 -15.91
N HIS A 41 -12.93 18.59 -15.35
CA HIS A 41 -11.71 17.94 -14.90
C HIS A 41 -11.96 16.95 -13.76
N ALA A 42 -12.81 17.31 -12.79
CA ALA A 42 -13.21 16.40 -11.71
C ALA A 42 -13.90 15.14 -12.27
N TYR A 43 -14.80 15.31 -13.26
CA TYR A 43 -15.47 14.19 -13.90
C TYR A 43 -14.51 13.28 -14.67
N VAL A 44 -13.62 13.85 -15.49
CA VAL A 44 -12.62 13.09 -16.25
C VAL A 44 -11.64 12.39 -15.33
N SER A 45 -11.19 13.05 -14.25
CA SER A 45 -10.37 12.41 -13.21
C SER A 45 -11.09 11.20 -12.63
N GLY A 46 -12.36 11.33 -12.25
CA GLY A 46 -13.13 10.22 -11.72
C GLY A 46 -13.33 9.06 -12.71
N LEU A 47 -13.35 9.32 -14.03
CA LEU A 47 -13.32 8.26 -15.04
C LEU A 47 -11.96 7.55 -15.10
N ARG A 48 -10.86 8.33 -15.07
CA ARG A 48 -9.50 7.80 -15.03
C ARG A 48 -9.30 6.93 -13.80
N ASP A 49 -9.71 7.40 -12.63
CA ASP A 49 -9.54 6.70 -11.35
C ASP A 49 -10.26 5.34 -11.34
N LYS A 50 -11.45 5.25 -11.97
CA LYS A 50 -12.17 3.97 -12.13
C LYS A 50 -11.39 2.97 -12.98
N HIS A 51 -10.82 3.43 -14.10
CA HIS A 51 -9.98 2.57 -14.94
C HIS A 51 -8.67 2.21 -14.24
N LEU A 52 -8.09 3.13 -13.46
CA LEU A 52 -6.89 2.89 -12.67
C LEU A 52 -7.14 1.82 -11.60
N ALA A 53 -8.23 1.92 -10.84
CA ALA A 53 -8.62 0.92 -9.86
C ALA A 53 -8.86 -0.45 -10.50
N SER A 54 -9.48 -0.47 -11.69
CA SER A 54 -9.67 -1.71 -12.45
C SER A 54 -8.34 -2.29 -12.94
N LEU A 55 -7.38 -1.45 -13.33
CA LEU A 55 -6.04 -1.86 -13.71
C LEU A 55 -5.26 -2.44 -12.52
N HIS A 56 -5.32 -1.78 -11.36
CA HIS A 56 -4.70 -2.25 -10.13
C HIS A 56 -5.28 -3.60 -9.67
N ALA A 57 -6.58 -3.84 -9.89
CA ALA A 57 -7.17 -5.16 -9.64
C ALA A 57 -6.60 -6.24 -10.58
N LEU A 58 -6.33 -5.91 -11.85
CA LEU A 58 -5.62 -6.82 -12.77
C LEU A 58 -4.19 -7.07 -12.30
N PHE A 59 -3.47 -6.04 -11.87
CA PHE A 59 -2.14 -6.21 -11.29
C PHE A 59 -2.17 -7.15 -10.08
N ALA A 60 -3.11 -6.95 -9.14
CA ALA A 60 -3.26 -7.83 -7.97
C ALA A 60 -3.50 -9.30 -8.36
N SER A 61 -4.24 -9.56 -9.45
CA SER A 61 -4.51 -10.91 -9.94
C SER A 61 -3.27 -11.62 -10.52
N HIS A 62 -2.31 -10.86 -11.04
CA HIS A 62 -1.09 -11.38 -11.66
C HIS A 62 0.16 -11.25 -10.77
N ALA A 63 0.11 -10.38 -9.76
CA ALA A 63 1.16 -10.10 -8.78
C ALA A 63 0.59 -10.14 -7.34
N PRO A 64 0.27 -11.34 -6.82
CA PRO A 64 -0.22 -11.47 -5.45
C PRO A 64 0.86 -11.08 -4.42
N GLY A 65 2.13 -11.38 -4.72
CA GLY A 65 3.29 -11.06 -3.89
C GLY A 65 3.78 -9.61 -4.02
N LEU A 66 4.55 -9.16 -3.02
CA LEU A 66 5.19 -7.84 -3.02
C LEU A 66 6.51 -7.80 -3.83
N ASP A 67 7.01 -8.96 -4.27
CA ASP A 67 8.29 -9.17 -4.95
C ASP A 67 8.15 -9.42 -6.47
N THR A 68 6.92 -9.39 -7.00
CA THR A 68 6.68 -9.64 -8.42
C THR A 68 7.22 -8.49 -9.27
N ALA A 69 8.20 -8.79 -10.13
CA ALA A 69 8.75 -7.83 -11.09
C ALA A 69 7.78 -7.62 -12.27
N PHE A 70 7.85 -6.43 -12.89
CA PHE A 70 7.01 -6.10 -14.06
C PHE A 70 7.20 -7.09 -15.23
N THR A 71 8.43 -7.56 -15.45
CA THR A 71 8.76 -8.54 -16.50
C THR A 71 8.09 -9.90 -16.32
N ALA A 72 7.58 -10.22 -15.12
CA ALA A 72 6.84 -11.46 -14.86
C ALA A 72 5.35 -11.34 -15.21
N LEU A 73 4.85 -10.13 -15.50
CA LEU A 73 3.45 -9.91 -15.84
C LEU A 73 3.14 -10.28 -17.30
N PRO A 74 1.90 -10.66 -17.61
CA PRO A 74 1.45 -10.82 -18.99
C PRO A 74 1.20 -9.45 -19.66
N VAL A 75 2.27 -8.69 -19.92
CA VAL A 75 2.24 -7.29 -20.39
C VAL A 75 1.36 -7.11 -21.63
N ALA A 76 1.46 -8.00 -22.61
CA ALA A 76 0.64 -7.91 -23.83
C ALA A 76 -0.87 -8.03 -23.54
N SER A 77 -1.25 -8.93 -22.63
CA SER A 77 -2.65 -9.09 -22.20
C SER A 77 -3.12 -7.86 -21.44
N LEU A 78 -2.31 -7.36 -20.51
CA LEU A 78 -2.61 -6.16 -19.72
C LEU A 78 -2.80 -4.92 -20.60
N LEU A 79 -1.94 -4.70 -21.61
CA LEU A 79 -2.08 -3.58 -22.55
C LEU A 79 -3.35 -3.68 -23.41
N SER A 80 -3.76 -4.90 -23.77
CA SER A 80 -5.01 -5.13 -24.51
C SER A 80 -6.28 -5.00 -23.65
N SER A 81 -6.13 -4.92 -22.32
CA SER A 81 -7.27 -4.84 -21.41
C SER A 81 -8.03 -3.51 -21.55
N LEU A 82 -9.32 -3.53 -21.25
CA LEU A 82 -10.16 -2.32 -21.28
C LEU A 82 -9.60 -1.15 -20.46
N PRO A 83 -9.12 -1.32 -19.20
CA PRO A 83 -8.60 -0.18 -18.45
C PRO A 83 -7.30 0.39 -19.06
N ALA A 84 -6.36 -0.45 -19.53
CA ALA A 84 -5.13 0.04 -20.14
C ALA A 84 -5.39 0.78 -21.47
N THR A 85 -6.26 0.23 -22.31
CA THR A 85 -6.66 0.87 -23.58
C THR A 85 -7.40 2.19 -23.35
N LYS A 86 -8.27 2.27 -22.34
CA LYS A 86 -8.96 3.53 -21.98
C LYS A 86 -8.04 4.56 -21.36
N LEU A 87 -7.03 4.14 -20.60
CA LEU A 87 -6.03 5.04 -20.05
C LEU A 87 -5.00 5.49 -21.11
N GLY A 88 -5.00 4.86 -22.28
CA GLY A 88 -4.06 5.17 -23.36
C GLY A 88 -2.62 4.77 -23.00
N TYR A 89 -2.46 3.71 -22.21
CA TYR A 89 -1.15 3.29 -21.73
C TYR A 89 -0.38 2.47 -22.78
N GLU A 90 0.87 2.83 -22.94
CA GLU A 90 1.93 2.06 -23.59
C GLU A 90 2.74 1.28 -22.53
N VAL A 91 3.65 0.43 -22.99
CA VAL A 91 4.47 -0.43 -22.13
C VAL A 91 5.14 0.35 -20.99
N ALA A 92 5.80 1.47 -21.31
CA ALA A 92 6.52 2.27 -20.33
C ALA A 92 5.61 2.93 -19.28
N GLN A 93 4.41 3.35 -19.69
CA GLN A 93 3.43 3.95 -18.76
C GLN A 93 2.79 2.90 -17.87
N LEU A 94 2.55 1.70 -18.42
CA LEU A 94 2.05 0.56 -17.67
C LEU A 94 3.08 0.09 -16.62
N GLU A 95 4.36 0.03 -16.99
CA GLU A 95 5.46 -0.29 -16.08
C GLU A 95 5.56 0.73 -14.95
N HIS A 96 5.59 2.02 -15.30
CA HIS A 96 5.63 3.09 -14.31
C HIS A 96 4.45 3.05 -13.33
N GLU A 97 3.24 2.81 -13.83
CA GLU A 97 2.05 2.68 -12.99
C GLU A 97 2.13 1.44 -12.09
N PHE A 98 2.62 0.32 -12.60
CA PHE A 98 2.81 -0.89 -11.81
C PHE A 98 3.81 -0.67 -10.68
N GLU A 99 4.97 -0.05 -10.96
CA GLU A 99 5.97 0.26 -9.95
C GLU A 99 5.44 1.23 -8.88
N LYS A 100 4.66 2.24 -9.29
CA LYS A 100 4.00 3.14 -8.35
C LYS A 100 3.03 2.38 -7.45
N TRP A 101 2.14 1.58 -8.02
CA TRP A 101 1.18 0.76 -7.27
C TRP A 101 1.86 -0.23 -6.32
N GLN A 102 2.95 -0.87 -6.77
CA GLN A 102 3.70 -1.82 -5.95
C GLN A 102 4.38 -1.14 -4.76
N ARG A 103 4.92 0.08 -4.95
CA ARG A 103 5.47 0.90 -3.85
C ARG A 103 4.41 1.28 -2.83
N GLU A 104 3.23 1.70 -3.27
CA GLU A 104 2.11 2.03 -2.40
C GLU A 104 1.68 0.81 -1.56
N ARG A 105 1.48 -0.36 -2.19
CA ARG A 105 1.19 -1.61 -1.48
C ARG A 105 2.26 -2.01 -0.47
N THR A 106 3.53 -1.85 -0.83
CA THR A 106 4.64 -2.19 0.07
C THR A 106 4.67 -1.27 1.28
N HIS A 107 4.40 0.02 1.06
CA HIS A 107 4.29 0.99 2.14
C HIS A 107 3.11 0.67 3.07
N GLU A 108 1.93 0.38 2.53
CA GLU A 108 0.75 -0.01 3.30
C GLU A 108 0.98 -1.30 4.09
N ALA A 109 1.58 -2.31 3.47
CA ALA A 109 1.94 -3.55 4.15
C ALA A 109 2.92 -3.32 5.31
N ARG A 110 3.88 -2.41 5.13
CA ARG A 110 4.83 -2.02 6.18
C ARG A 110 4.13 -1.32 7.34
N LEU A 111 3.23 -0.38 7.06
CA LEU A 111 2.44 0.31 8.08
C LEU A 111 1.56 -0.67 8.86
N ALA A 112 0.85 -1.56 8.16
CA ALA A 112 0.01 -2.58 8.78
C ALA A 112 0.83 -3.56 9.64
N PHE A 113 2.02 -3.94 9.17
CA PHE A 113 2.93 -4.78 9.94
C PHE A 113 3.45 -4.07 11.19
N ASP A 114 3.87 -2.80 11.08
CA ASP A 114 4.35 -2.01 12.21
C ASP A 114 3.21 -1.77 13.24
N GLN A 115 1.97 -1.56 12.77
CA GLN A 115 0.79 -1.50 13.64
C GLN A 115 0.55 -2.83 14.37
N MET A 116 0.55 -3.95 13.64
CA MET A 116 0.39 -5.30 14.23
C MET A 116 1.47 -5.61 15.28
N LEU A 117 2.70 -5.14 15.07
CA LEU A 117 3.78 -5.29 16.04
C LEU A 117 3.55 -4.47 17.32
N ASN A 118 3.00 -3.26 17.19
CA ASN A 118 2.70 -2.39 18.33
C ASN A 118 1.49 -2.89 19.14
N GLU A 119 0.49 -3.48 18.47
CA GLU A 119 -0.69 -4.06 19.12
C GLU A 119 -0.38 -5.39 19.85
N ASN A 120 0.70 -6.07 19.47
CA ASN A 120 1.15 -7.27 20.17
C ASN A 120 2.02 -6.91 21.39
N SER A 121 1.53 -7.23 22.59
CA SER A 121 2.24 -7.15 23.88
C SER A 121 3.61 -7.86 23.89
N PHE A 122 3.89 -8.71 22.90
CA PHE A 122 5.18 -9.36 22.67
C PHE A 122 6.35 -8.40 22.39
N VAL A 123 6.15 -7.30 21.66
CA VAL A 123 7.26 -6.35 21.37
C VAL A 123 7.55 -5.49 22.60
N GLU A 124 6.52 -5.12 23.36
CA GLU A 124 6.69 -4.45 24.65
C GLU A 124 7.41 -5.34 25.66
N PHE A 125 7.08 -6.64 25.70
CA PHE A 125 7.74 -7.64 26.53
C PHE A 125 9.26 -7.69 26.27
N TRP A 126 9.70 -7.84 25.01
CA TRP A 126 11.13 -7.89 24.68
C TRP A 126 11.81 -6.52 24.73
N GLY A 127 11.09 -5.42 24.50
CA GLY A 127 11.59 -4.06 24.70
C GLY A 127 11.89 -3.77 26.17
N ARG A 128 11.03 -4.23 27.10
CA ARG A 128 11.25 -4.14 28.55
C ARG A 128 12.35 -5.12 29.00
N LEU A 129 12.34 -6.35 28.50
CA LEU A 129 13.34 -7.37 28.85
C LEU A 129 14.75 -7.03 28.32
N GLY A 130 14.86 -6.40 27.14
CA GLY A 130 16.12 -5.86 26.62
C GLY A 130 16.64 -4.65 27.41
N LYS A 131 15.74 -3.81 27.96
CA LYS A 131 16.11 -2.73 28.89
C LYS A 131 16.57 -3.27 30.25
N ILE A 132 15.97 -4.36 30.73
CA ILE A 132 16.37 -5.07 31.96
C ILE A 132 17.69 -5.84 31.74
N GLY A 133 17.88 -6.45 30.56
CA GLY A 133 19.08 -7.20 30.17
C GLY A 133 20.30 -6.37 29.76
N GLY A 134 20.20 -5.03 29.79
CA GLY A 134 21.32 -4.10 29.55
C GLY A 134 22.40 -4.14 30.65
N LYS A 135 22.12 -4.81 31.78
CA LYS A 135 23.12 -5.22 32.78
C LYS A 135 23.27 -6.74 32.73
N GLY A 136 24.28 -7.21 32.00
CA GLY A 136 24.89 -8.55 32.15
C GLY A 136 23.93 -9.75 32.19
N ILE A 137 23.76 -10.43 31.06
CA ILE A 137 23.02 -11.71 30.91
C ILE A 137 23.80 -12.90 31.54
N ASP A 138 24.46 -12.70 32.68
CA ASP A 138 25.15 -13.77 33.41
C ASP A 138 24.88 -13.74 34.93
N ALA A 139 23.94 -12.92 35.38
CA ALA A 139 23.42 -13.02 36.73
C ALA A 139 22.06 -13.73 36.67
N SER A 140 21.98 -14.90 37.31
CA SER A 140 20.71 -15.58 37.59
C SER A 140 19.65 -14.56 38.00
N ILE A 141 18.58 -14.46 37.22
CA ILE A 141 17.42 -13.61 37.50
C ILE A 141 16.88 -14.02 38.87
N LYS A 142 17.24 -13.26 39.92
CA LYS A 142 16.62 -13.38 41.25
C LYS A 142 15.35 -12.53 41.21
N TYR A 143 14.24 -13.20 41.43
CA TYR A 143 12.86 -12.72 41.27
C TYR A 143 12.38 -11.74 42.35
N ASP A 144 13.28 -11.12 43.12
CA ASP A 144 12.92 -10.20 44.22
C ASP A 144 12.86 -8.72 43.80
N ASP A 145 13.14 -8.40 42.53
CA ASP A 145 13.21 -7.02 42.01
C ASP A 145 12.10 -6.69 40.99
N ILE A 146 11.09 -7.56 40.86
CA ILE A 146 9.85 -7.24 40.12
C ILE A 146 8.82 -6.86 41.17
N GLY A 147 8.66 -5.55 41.34
CA GLY A 147 7.84 -4.92 42.36
C GLY A 147 6.46 -5.58 42.54
N GLU A 148 6.15 -5.74 43.81
CA GLU A 148 4.88 -6.15 44.40
C GLU A 148 3.80 -5.11 44.09
N ASP A 149 3.16 -5.18 42.91
CA ASP A 149 1.82 -4.61 42.66
C ASP A 149 1.37 -4.89 41.23
N THR A 150 0.76 -6.06 41.00
CA THR A 150 -0.36 -6.28 40.04
C THR A 150 -0.69 -7.77 39.99
N GLU A 151 -1.58 -8.22 40.89
CA GLU A 151 -1.93 -9.64 41.07
C GLU A 151 -2.94 -10.22 40.05
N GLU A 152 -3.36 -9.50 39.00
CA GLU A 152 -4.47 -9.99 38.15
C GLU A 152 -4.13 -10.43 36.72
N ASP A 153 -2.91 -10.23 36.21
CA ASP A 153 -2.55 -10.62 34.83
C ASP A 153 -1.32 -11.55 34.75
N GLN A 154 -1.20 -12.45 35.73
CA GLN A 154 -0.21 -13.51 35.72
C GLN A 154 -0.63 -14.66 34.77
N VAL A 155 -0.90 -14.35 33.51
CA VAL A 155 -0.96 -15.38 32.44
C VAL A 155 0.42 -16.01 32.41
N ASP A 156 0.53 -17.23 32.95
CA ASP A 156 1.77 -17.93 33.33
C ASP A 156 2.96 -17.60 32.41
N MET A 157 3.61 -16.48 32.75
CA MET A 157 4.63 -15.80 31.93
C MET A 157 5.89 -16.67 31.81
N LYS A 158 6.01 -17.65 32.71
CA LYS A 158 7.03 -18.69 32.76
C LYS A 158 6.85 -19.74 31.65
N ALA A 159 5.62 -20.00 31.23
CA ALA A 159 5.32 -20.95 30.14
C ALA A 159 5.62 -20.31 28.77
N LEU A 160 5.31 -19.03 28.60
CA LEU A 160 5.56 -18.28 27.36
C LEU A 160 7.06 -18.05 27.09
N ALA A 161 7.84 -17.71 28.13
CA ALA A 161 9.29 -17.49 27.98
C ALA A 161 10.09 -18.78 27.69
N LYS A 162 9.54 -19.95 28.04
CA LYS A 162 10.16 -21.24 27.75
C LYS A 162 9.85 -21.77 26.35
N SER A 163 8.74 -21.37 25.74
CA SER A 163 8.31 -21.87 24.44
C SER A 163 8.93 -21.12 23.26
N VAL A 164 9.52 -19.95 23.50
CA VAL A 164 10.06 -19.07 22.45
C VAL A 164 11.60 -19.07 22.49
N ASP A 165 12.25 -19.66 21.48
CA ASP A 165 13.69 -19.56 21.31
C ASP A 165 14.08 -18.17 20.78
N LEU A 166 14.63 -17.36 21.67
CA LEU A 166 15.17 -16.04 21.40
C LEU A 166 16.18 -15.99 20.24
N ARG A 167 16.93 -17.09 20.02
CA ARG A 167 17.93 -17.14 18.94
C ARG A 167 17.28 -17.20 17.58
N GLU A 168 16.16 -17.91 17.45
CA GLU A 168 15.35 -17.98 16.23
C GLU A 168 14.70 -16.63 15.92
N MET A 169 14.16 -15.92 16.92
CA MET A 169 13.60 -14.57 16.72
C MET A 169 14.66 -13.55 16.27
N ILE A 170 15.84 -13.55 16.90
CA ILE A 170 16.94 -12.65 16.50
C ILE A 170 17.42 -13.00 15.07
N LYS A 171 17.37 -14.27 14.68
CA LYS A 171 17.72 -14.72 13.33
C LYS A 171 16.70 -14.27 12.29
N VAL A 172 15.40 -14.34 12.59
CA VAL A 172 14.31 -13.81 11.74
C VAL A 172 14.41 -12.28 11.59
N LEU A 173 14.66 -11.55 12.69
CA LEU A 173 14.80 -10.09 12.67
C LEU A 173 16.08 -9.63 11.96
N LYS A 174 17.21 -10.33 12.13
CA LYS A 174 18.46 -10.06 11.40
C LYS A 174 18.35 -10.44 9.94
N ALA A 175 17.67 -11.55 9.60
CA ALA A 175 17.39 -11.92 8.22
C ALA A 175 16.55 -10.84 7.52
N SER A 176 15.53 -10.27 8.21
CA SER A 176 14.71 -9.17 7.68
C SER A 176 15.53 -7.90 7.40
N ARG A 177 16.43 -7.48 8.30
CA ARG A 177 17.36 -6.36 8.03
C ARG A 177 18.38 -6.64 6.92
N THR A 178 18.81 -7.89 6.78
CA THR A 178 19.83 -8.28 5.79
C THR A 178 19.21 -8.44 4.40
N LEU A 179 17.99 -8.96 4.28
CA LEU A 179 17.21 -8.98 3.04
C LEU A 179 16.98 -7.56 2.51
N HIS A 180 16.72 -6.60 3.39
CA HIS A 180 16.59 -5.18 3.02
C HIS A 180 17.90 -4.54 2.53
N ARG A 181 19.05 -5.18 2.80
CA ARG A 181 20.38 -4.66 2.44
C ARG A 181 20.98 -5.36 1.21
N ILE A 182 20.63 -6.62 0.95
CA ILE A 182 21.07 -7.35 -0.26
C ILE A 182 20.36 -6.83 -1.53
N HIS A 183 19.16 -6.27 -1.41
CA HIS A 183 18.45 -5.66 -2.55
C HIS A 183 18.93 -4.26 -2.94
N VAL A 184 19.88 -3.66 -2.19
CA VAL A 184 20.44 -2.32 -2.48
C VAL A 184 21.81 -2.40 -3.16
N ASP A 185 22.51 -3.55 -3.09
CA ASP A 185 23.86 -3.73 -3.66
C ASP A 185 23.90 -4.62 -4.92
N MET A 186 22.75 -5.00 -5.49
CA MET A 186 22.64 -5.78 -6.74
C MET A 186 21.58 -5.19 -7.69
N GLY A 187 21.64 -3.87 -7.89
CA GLY A 187 20.88 -3.12 -8.88
C GLY A 187 21.56 -1.79 -9.18
#